data_AF-A0A6N2LRB0-F1
#
_entry.id   AF-A0A6N2LRB0-F1
#
_cell.length_a   1.000
_cell.length_b   1.000
_cell.length_c   1.000
_cell.angle_alpha   90.00
_cell.angle_beta   90.00
_cell.angle_gamma   90.00
#
_symmetry.space_group_name_H-M   'P 1'
#
loop_
_entity.id
_entity.type
_entity.pdbx_description
1 polymer ?
#
loop_
_entity_poly.entity_id
_entity_poly.type
_entity_poly.pdbx_seq_one_letter_code
_entity_poly.pdbx_strand_id
1 'polypeptide(L)'
;MFTPQATDSDSKEVIEEGTKVWNSISQNNRLIQWENGVFEIEEQFMRITCSSTRSFTEQDFGLLRRISGCGEYMAQENFEKIWRWLYPVAFTLTSDSINTIWNSTSPKWIEGFITKEEAEQSLQGPRGLQEPGTFVLRFPTSRSWPHSDAGCLIVTYVGSDYTIHHRLLSLDYIYSSCEESEMNGKSLEDMLFAEPELSRLGRQDILIVRQRQ
;
A
#
# COMPACT_ATOMS: atom_id res chain seq x y z
N MET A 1 11.85 -21.61 -12.61
CA MET A 1 10.78 -20.67 -12.24
C MET A 1 11.37 -19.80 -11.15
N PHE A 2 11.95 -18.67 -11.55
CA PHE A 2 12.75 -17.82 -10.67
C PHE A 2 11.81 -16.86 -9.95
N THR A 3 11.67 -17.03 -8.64
CA THR A 3 11.22 -15.94 -7.78
C THR A 3 12.30 -14.86 -7.82
N PRO A 4 11.99 -13.57 -8.03
CA PRO A 4 12.94 -12.52 -7.74
C PRO A 4 13.19 -12.55 -6.22
N GLN A 5 14.32 -13.13 -5.80
CA GLN A 5 14.85 -12.79 -4.49
C GLN A 5 15.18 -11.31 -4.54
N ALA A 6 14.74 -10.56 -3.52
CA ALA A 6 15.21 -9.20 -3.28
C ALA A 6 16.73 -9.19 -3.48
N THR A 7 17.20 -8.46 -4.47
CA THR A 7 18.62 -8.48 -4.81
C THR A 7 19.39 -7.75 -3.72
N ASP A 8 20.65 -8.12 -3.49
CA ASP A 8 21.52 -7.40 -2.53
C ASP A 8 21.59 -5.89 -2.83
N SER A 9 21.30 -5.45 -4.05
CA SER A 9 21.14 -4.04 -4.42
C SER A 9 19.91 -3.38 -3.79
N ASP A 10 18.73 -4.00 -3.89
CA ASP A 10 17.47 -3.44 -3.35
C ASP A 10 17.53 -3.30 -1.82
N SER A 11 18.25 -4.24 -1.18
CA SER A 11 18.47 -4.23 0.26
C SER A 11 19.30 -3.05 0.75
N LYS A 12 20.29 -2.60 -0.03
CA LYS A 12 21.17 -1.49 0.34
C LYS A 12 20.47 -0.15 0.14
N GLU A 13 19.67 -0.03 -0.91
CA GLU A 13 18.99 1.21 -1.24
C GLU A 13 17.95 1.59 -0.17
N VAL A 14 17.13 0.64 0.29
CA VAL A 14 16.16 0.88 1.39
C VAL A 14 16.85 1.43 2.64
N ILE A 15 18.00 0.85 3.02
CA ILE A 15 18.76 1.23 4.22
C ILE A 15 19.45 2.58 4.02
N GLU A 16 20.10 2.78 2.88
CA GLU A 16 20.86 3.99 2.57
C GLU A 16 19.93 5.20 2.46
N GLU A 17 18.85 5.10 1.68
CA GLU A 17 17.86 6.16 1.55
C GLU A 17 17.14 6.41 2.88
N GLY A 18 16.83 5.36 3.64
CA GLY A 18 16.25 5.51 4.98
C GLY A 18 17.16 6.28 5.93
N THR A 19 18.46 6.00 5.90
CA THR A 19 19.45 6.70 6.72
C THR A 19 19.56 8.17 6.31
N LYS A 20 19.59 8.46 5.00
CA LYS A 20 19.62 9.85 4.48
C LYS A 20 18.38 10.63 4.93
N VAL A 21 17.20 10.05 4.77
CA VAL A 21 15.93 10.67 5.14
C VAL A 21 15.88 10.90 6.64
N TRP A 22 16.19 9.90 7.47
CA TRP A 22 16.20 10.09 8.92
C TRP A 22 17.16 11.20 9.38
N ASN A 23 18.37 11.27 8.82
CA ASN A 23 19.34 12.30 9.16
C ASN A 23 18.83 13.71 8.79
N SER A 24 18.11 13.83 7.67
CA SER A 24 17.47 15.07 7.24
C SER A 24 16.37 15.50 8.20
N ILE A 25 15.45 14.58 8.53
CA ILE A 25 14.29 14.85 9.38
C ILE A 25 14.71 15.14 10.83
N SER A 26 15.63 14.33 11.37
CA SER A 26 16.01 14.41 12.77
C SER A 26 16.88 15.62 13.08
N GLN A 27 17.62 16.18 12.11
CA GLN A 27 18.58 17.26 12.33
C GLN A 27 19.54 16.97 13.52
N ASN A 28 19.97 15.72 13.66
CA ASN A 28 20.78 15.18 14.77
C ASN A 28 20.06 15.01 16.13
N ASN A 29 18.74 15.20 16.19
CA ASN A 29 17.96 14.91 17.39
C ASN A 29 17.70 13.40 17.52
N ARG A 30 17.72 12.89 18.75
CA ARG A 30 17.40 11.47 19.02
C ARG A 30 15.90 11.17 18.92
N LEU A 31 15.08 12.17 19.24
CA LEU A 31 13.64 12.10 19.24
C LEU A 31 13.10 13.32 18.51
N ILE A 32 12.09 13.11 17.68
CA ILE A 32 11.33 14.17 17.01
C ILE A 32 9.85 14.01 17.35
N GLN A 33 9.09 15.11 17.30
CA GLN A 33 7.64 15.03 17.41
C GLN A 33 7.07 14.31 16.19
N TRP A 34 6.09 13.44 16.42
CA TRP A 34 5.44 12.67 15.36
C TRP A 34 4.93 13.58 14.24
N GLU A 35 4.27 14.67 14.62
CA GLU A 35 3.59 15.61 13.72
C GLU A 35 4.59 16.24 12.74
N ASN A 36 5.82 16.50 13.18
CA ASN A 36 6.88 17.03 12.33
C ASN A 36 7.50 15.92 11.47
N GLY A 37 7.71 14.73 12.06
CA GLY A 37 8.33 13.61 11.35
C GLY A 37 7.49 13.07 10.20
N VAL A 38 6.16 13.00 10.36
CA VAL A 38 5.28 12.43 9.32
C VAL A 38 5.10 13.32 8.11
N PHE A 39 5.15 14.64 8.29
CA PHE A 39 5.08 15.57 7.16
C PHE A 39 6.26 15.35 6.21
N GLU A 40 7.46 15.22 6.76
CA GLU A 40 8.66 14.95 5.96
C GLU A 40 8.64 13.55 5.33
N ILE A 41 8.12 12.54 6.04
CA ILE A 41 7.94 11.19 5.49
C ILE A 41 7.00 11.22 4.27
N GLU A 42 5.90 11.97 4.37
CA GLU A 42 4.96 12.16 3.28
C GLU A 42 5.61 12.86 2.08
N GLU A 43 6.40 13.92 2.32
CA GLU A 43 7.12 14.61 1.25
C GLU A 43 8.08 13.67 0.51
N GLN A 44 8.83 12.84 1.22
CA GLN A 44 9.71 11.84 0.59
C GLN A 44 8.91 10.78 -0.18
N PHE A 45 7.76 10.35 0.35
CA PHE A 45 6.88 9.42 -0.37
C PHE A 45 6.38 10.02 -1.69
N MET A 46 5.89 11.25 -1.68
CA MET A 46 5.45 11.94 -2.90
C MET A 46 6.59 12.12 -3.90
N ARG A 47 7.80 12.41 -3.41
CA ARG A 47 8.99 12.53 -4.24
C ARG A 47 9.36 11.21 -4.92
N ILE A 48 9.30 10.08 -4.21
CA ILE A 48 9.62 8.75 -4.77
C ILE A 48 8.57 8.34 -5.79
N THR A 49 7.29 8.48 -5.47
CA THR A 49 6.20 7.98 -6.33
C THR A 49 6.04 8.77 -7.63
N CYS A 50 6.74 9.91 -7.79
CA CYS A 50 6.56 10.86 -8.91
C CYS A 50 5.10 11.29 -9.09
N SER A 51 4.29 11.13 -8.04
CA SER A 51 2.84 11.17 -8.06
C SER A 51 2.36 12.27 -7.15
N SER A 52 1.70 13.26 -7.72
CA SER A 52 1.54 14.56 -7.07
C SER A 52 0.12 14.89 -6.65
N THR A 53 -0.86 14.01 -6.90
CA THR A 53 -2.27 14.39 -6.70
C THR A 53 -2.88 13.83 -5.42
N ARG A 54 -2.25 12.83 -4.79
CA ARG A 54 -2.81 12.14 -3.63
C ARG A 54 -1.86 12.07 -2.43
N SER A 55 -2.06 12.99 -1.51
CA SER A 55 -1.49 13.02 -0.15
C SER A 55 -2.02 11.90 0.74
N PHE A 56 -1.31 11.65 1.85
CA PHE A 56 -1.78 10.79 2.92
C PHE A 56 -2.99 11.40 3.63
N THR A 57 -3.93 10.54 3.98
CA THR A 57 -5.08 10.86 4.82
C THR A 57 -4.74 10.66 6.30
N GLU A 58 -5.59 11.15 7.20
CA GLU A 58 -5.45 10.87 8.64
C GLU A 58 -5.45 9.36 8.94
N GLN A 59 -6.17 8.56 8.15
CA GLN A 59 -6.17 7.10 8.28
C GLN A 59 -4.80 6.51 7.91
N ASP A 60 -4.17 7.00 6.85
CA ASP A 60 -2.85 6.56 6.42
C ASP A 60 -1.80 6.85 7.51
N PHE A 61 -1.82 8.07 8.07
CA PHE A 61 -0.96 8.41 9.21
C PHE A 61 -1.25 7.54 10.43
N GLY A 62 -2.53 7.28 10.72
CA GLY A 62 -2.93 6.37 11.79
C GLY A 62 -2.33 4.98 11.63
N LEU A 63 -2.27 4.47 10.39
CA LEU A 63 -1.61 3.19 10.11
C LEU A 63 -0.10 3.25 10.28
N LEU A 64 0.57 4.28 9.73
CA LEU A 64 2.02 4.45 9.88
C LEU A 64 2.41 4.50 11.37
N ARG A 65 1.58 5.13 12.21
CA ARG A 65 1.77 5.17 13.66
C ARG A 65 1.65 3.79 14.29
N ARG A 66 0.70 2.96 13.84
CA ARG A 66 0.57 1.57 14.29
C ARG A 66 1.77 0.72 13.88
N ILE A 67 2.29 0.90 12.66
CA ILE A 67 3.47 0.17 12.15
C ILE A 67 4.72 0.53 12.96
N SER A 68 4.92 1.82 13.24
CA SER A 68 6.09 2.31 13.96
C SER A 68 6.07 1.94 15.45
N GLY A 69 4.87 1.80 16.03
CA GLY A 69 4.65 1.67 17.46
C GLY A 69 5.02 2.92 18.25
N CYS A 70 5.12 4.08 17.60
CA CYS A 70 5.46 5.34 18.28
C CYS A 70 4.22 6.07 18.80
N GLY A 71 4.43 6.84 19.87
CA GLY A 71 3.42 7.74 20.42
C GLY A 71 3.57 9.14 19.82
N GLU A 72 3.67 10.13 20.71
CA GLU A 72 3.87 11.55 20.36
C GLU A 72 5.29 11.85 19.85
N TYR A 73 6.27 10.99 20.20
CA TYR A 73 7.65 11.13 19.78
C TYR A 73 8.10 9.92 18.99
N MET A 74 8.90 10.16 17.95
CA MET A 74 9.49 9.18 17.06
C MET A 74 11.00 9.13 17.26
N ALA A 75 11.53 7.93 17.54
CA ALA A 75 12.96 7.64 17.48
C ALA A 75 13.33 7.04 16.12
N GLN A 76 14.63 6.93 15.84
CA GLN A 76 15.14 6.32 14.61
C GLN A 76 14.58 4.92 14.37
N GLU A 77 14.50 4.10 15.41
CA GLU A 77 13.97 2.73 15.33
C GLU A 77 12.50 2.68 14.93
N ASN A 78 11.71 3.70 15.32
CA ASN A 78 10.33 3.83 14.90
C ASN A 78 10.23 4.24 13.43
N PHE A 79 11.06 5.21 13.01
CA PHE A 79 11.17 5.62 11.61
C PHE A 79 11.58 4.45 10.72
N GLU A 80 12.58 3.65 11.12
CA GLU A 80 13.07 2.52 10.32
C GLU A 80 11.96 1.49 10.06
N LYS A 81 11.08 1.23 11.03
CA LYS A 81 9.92 0.36 10.84
C LYS A 81 8.95 0.90 9.79
N ILE A 82 8.68 2.20 9.82
CA ILE A 82 7.87 2.88 8.80
C ILE A 82 8.55 2.73 7.45
N TRP A 83 9.82 3.12 7.36
CA TRP A 83 10.56 3.19 6.10
C TRP A 83 10.70 1.83 5.42
N ARG A 84 10.99 0.77 6.17
CA ARG A 84 11.07 -0.61 5.65
C ARG A 84 9.76 -1.11 5.06
N TRP A 85 8.63 -0.55 5.46
CA TRP A 85 7.34 -0.85 4.87
C TRP A 85 6.99 0.11 3.74
N LEU A 86 7.17 1.41 3.97
CA LEU A 86 6.71 2.47 3.09
C LEU A 86 7.55 2.61 1.82
N TYR A 87 8.87 2.46 1.92
CA TYR A 87 9.75 2.63 0.76
C TYR A 87 9.46 1.61 -0.35
N PRO A 88 9.34 0.29 -0.09
CA PRO A 88 8.93 -0.67 -1.11
C PRO A 88 7.55 -0.35 -1.71
N VAL A 89 6.59 0.12 -0.90
CA VAL A 89 5.26 0.55 -1.37
C VAL A 89 5.39 1.76 -2.30
N ALA A 90 6.19 2.76 -1.92
CA ALA A 90 6.46 3.94 -2.75
C ALA A 90 7.13 3.54 -4.07
N PHE A 91 8.06 2.59 -4.03
CA PHE A 91 8.74 2.09 -5.21
C PHE A 91 7.76 1.36 -6.14
N THR A 92 6.87 0.50 -5.63
CA THR A 92 5.81 -0.13 -6.45
C THR A 92 4.89 0.89 -7.09
N LEU A 93 4.62 2.00 -6.42
CA LEU A 93 3.81 3.10 -6.94
C LEU A 93 4.52 3.93 -8.01
N THR A 94 5.81 3.75 -8.27
CA THR A 94 6.49 4.39 -9.42
C THR A 94 6.05 3.82 -10.76
N SER A 95 5.47 2.61 -10.79
CA SER A 95 4.91 2.01 -12.00
C SER A 95 3.64 2.75 -12.42
N ASP A 96 3.58 3.23 -13.67
CA ASP A 96 2.45 3.99 -14.21
C ASP A 96 1.10 3.29 -14.03
N SER A 97 1.05 1.96 -14.17
CA SER A 97 -0.18 1.18 -14.00
C SER A 97 -0.69 1.22 -12.56
N ILE A 98 0.21 1.05 -11.58
CA ILE A 98 -0.17 1.10 -10.16
C ILE A 98 -0.46 2.54 -9.74
N ASN A 99 0.32 3.50 -10.25
CA ASN A 99 0.13 4.92 -10.00
C ASN A 99 -1.26 5.39 -10.48
N THR A 100 -1.69 4.93 -11.65
CA THR A 100 -3.01 5.24 -12.21
C THR A 100 -4.14 4.77 -11.29
N ILE A 101 -4.10 3.53 -10.81
CA ILE A 101 -5.13 3.02 -9.89
C ILE A 101 -5.05 3.65 -8.49
N TRP A 102 -3.86 4.03 -8.02
CA TRP A 102 -3.68 4.72 -6.73
C TRP A 102 -4.30 6.11 -6.70
N ASN A 103 -4.19 6.85 -7.82
CA ASN A 103 -4.72 8.21 -7.96
C ASN A 103 -6.15 8.28 -8.49
N SER A 104 -6.71 7.16 -8.95
CA SER A 104 -8.09 7.12 -9.43
C SER A 104 -9.06 7.50 -8.30
N THR A 105 -9.85 8.53 -8.54
CA THR A 105 -10.89 9.00 -7.60
C THR A 105 -12.27 8.42 -7.92
N SER A 106 -12.47 7.89 -9.13
CA SER A 106 -13.73 7.29 -9.56
C SER A 106 -13.51 6.29 -10.71
N PRO A 107 -13.52 4.97 -10.45
CA PRO A 107 -13.69 4.34 -9.14
C PRO A 107 -12.42 4.42 -8.28
N LYS A 108 -12.57 4.47 -6.95
CA LYS A 108 -11.45 4.51 -6.00
C LYS A 108 -10.90 3.09 -5.78
N TRP A 109 -9.88 2.71 -6.55
CA TRP A 109 -9.33 1.35 -6.59
C TRP A 109 -8.54 0.99 -5.33
N ILE A 110 -7.69 1.91 -4.88
CA ILE A 110 -6.94 1.78 -3.62
C ILE A 110 -7.42 2.89 -2.69
N GLU A 111 -8.15 2.51 -1.64
CA GLU A 111 -8.74 3.45 -0.68
C GLU A 111 -7.69 4.22 0.12
N GLY A 112 -6.48 3.65 0.25
CA GLY A 112 -5.36 4.13 1.04
C GLY A 112 -4.63 2.95 1.65
N PHE A 113 -3.95 3.20 2.75
CA PHE A 113 -3.33 2.17 3.54
C PHE A 113 -4.35 1.64 4.56
N ILE A 114 -4.82 0.43 4.30
CA ILE A 114 -5.80 -0.27 5.15
C ILE A 114 -5.22 -1.58 5.68
N THR A 115 -5.62 -1.98 6.89
CA THR A 115 -5.23 -3.28 7.44
C THR A 115 -5.97 -4.44 6.77
N LYS A 116 -5.52 -5.66 7.08
CA LYS A 116 -6.26 -6.88 6.68
C LYS A 116 -7.69 -6.84 7.23
N GLU A 117 -7.84 -6.51 8.50
CA GLU A 117 -9.11 -6.48 9.22
C GLU A 117 -10.04 -5.38 8.68
N GLU A 118 -9.50 -4.20 8.35
CA GLU A 118 -10.25 -3.11 7.73
C GLU A 118 -10.75 -3.51 6.33
N ALA A 119 -9.93 -4.22 5.54
CA ALA A 119 -10.34 -4.77 4.26
C ALA A 119 -11.43 -5.84 4.39
N GLU A 120 -11.29 -6.77 5.34
CA GLU A 120 -12.30 -7.79 5.63
C GLU A 120 -13.64 -7.15 6.05
N GLN A 121 -13.59 -6.17 6.95
CA GLN A 121 -14.77 -5.42 7.40
C GLN A 121 -15.44 -4.68 6.23
N SER A 122 -14.67 -4.14 5.30
CA SER A 122 -15.25 -3.48 4.14
C SER A 122 -16.02 -4.42 3.21
N LEU A 123 -15.67 -5.71 3.20
CA LEU A 123 -16.41 -6.75 2.49
C LEU A 123 -17.58 -7.29 3.30
N GLN A 124 -17.75 -6.86 4.55
CA GLN A 124 -18.94 -7.13 5.35
C GLN A 124 -19.97 -6.02 5.12
N GLY A 125 -21.08 -6.35 4.47
CA GLY A 125 -22.22 -5.48 4.31
C GLY A 125 -23.19 -5.51 5.50
N PRO A 126 -24.25 -4.69 5.48
CA PRO A 126 -25.25 -4.61 6.55
C PRO A 126 -25.98 -5.93 6.83
N ARG A 127 -25.96 -6.87 5.87
CA ARG A 127 -26.65 -8.17 5.94
C ARG A 127 -25.69 -9.36 6.03
N GLY A 128 -24.41 -9.12 6.31
CA GLY A 128 -23.36 -10.13 6.23
C GLY A 128 -22.42 -9.88 5.04
N LEU A 129 -21.71 -10.91 4.59
CA LEU A 129 -20.71 -10.77 3.53
C LEU A 129 -21.32 -10.22 2.23
N GLN A 130 -20.57 -9.37 1.52
CA GLN A 130 -20.95 -8.89 0.20
C GLN A 130 -21.04 -10.03 -0.82
N GLU A 131 -21.58 -9.74 -2.02
CA GLU A 131 -21.74 -10.74 -3.07
C GLU A 131 -20.38 -11.31 -3.52
N PRO A 132 -20.32 -12.61 -3.90
CA PRO A 132 -19.13 -13.21 -4.49
C PRO A 132 -18.55 -12.40 -5.65
N GLY A 133 -17.23 -12.31 -5.64
CA GLY A 133 -16.42 -11.51 -6.54
C GLY A 133 -16.34 -10.03 -6.24
N THR A 134 -16.86 -9.58 -5.09
CA THR A 134 -16.53 -8.27 -4.54
C THR A 134 -15.11 -8.27 -3.99
N PHE A 135 -14.29 -7.28 -4.38
CA PHE A 135 -12.89 -7.20 -3.96
C PHE A 135 -12.41 -5.79 -3.59
N VAL A 136 -11.32 -5.75 -2.82
CA VAL A 136 -10.58 -4.53 -2.46
C VAL A 136 -9.07 -4.76 -2.59
N LEU A 137 -8.34 -3.71 -2.97
CA LEU A 137 -6.89 -3.71 -3.11
C LEU A 137 -6.23 -3.09 -1.87
N ARG A 138 -5.12 -3.68 -1.40
CA ARG A 138 -4.35 -3.13 -0.28
C ARG A 138 -2.89 -3.54 -0.31
N PHE A 139 -2.04 -2.72 0.31
CA PHE A 139 -0.67 -3.11 0.65
C PHE A 139 -0.65 -3.89 1.98
N PRO A 140 0.04 -5.05 2.08
CA PRO A 140 0.12 -5.83 3.29
C PRO A 140 1.01 -5.18 4.35
N THR A 141 0.44 -4.87 5.51
CA THR A 141 1.15 -4.29 6.66
C THR A 141 2.09 -5.29 7.36
N SER A 142 1.87 -6.58 7.17
CA SER A 142 2.70 -7.67 7.72
C SER A 142 3.91 -8.04 6.84
N ARG A 143 4.14 -7.31 5.76
CA ARG A 143 5.23 -7.55 4.79
C ARG A 143 6.06 -6.27 4.66
N SER A 144 7.07 -6.14 5.50
CA SER A 144 8.09 -5.11 5.39
C SER A 144 9.38 -5.71 4.86
N TRP A 145 10.25 -4.88 4.29
CA TRP A 145 11.62 -5.29 4.00
C TRP A 145 12.26 -5.89 5.28
N PRO A 146 12.99 -7.02 5.19
CA PRO A 146 13.53 -7.68 3.98
C PRO A 146 12.63 -8.75 3.33
N HIS A 147 11.32 -8.79 3.61
CA HIS A 147 10.44 -9.77 2.97
C HIS A 147 10.38 -9.56 1.45
N SER A 148 10.41 -10.65 0.67
CA SER A 148 10.26 -10.65 -0.79
C SER A 148 8.97 -10.01 -1.32
N ASP A 149 7.97 -9.86 -0.45
CA ASP A 149 6.62 -9.42 -0.82
C ASP A 149 6.38 -7.98 -0.34
N ALA A 150 7.42 -7.31 0.17
CA ALA A 150 7.32 -5.92 0.59
C ALA A 150 6.98 -5.04 -0.62
N GLY A 151 5.99 -4.16 -0.47
CA GLY A 151 5.50 -3.33 -1.58
C GLY A 151 4.51 -4.03 -2.53
N CYS A 152 4.32 -5.35 -2.43
CA CYS A 152 3.35 -6.06 -3.27
C CYS A 152 1.90 -5.69 -2.93
N LEU A 153 1.01 -5.82 -3.91
CA LEU A 153 -0.41 -5.55 -3.74
C LEU A 153 -1.18 -6.85 -3.47
N ILE A 154 -2.11 -6.82 -2.51
CA ILE A 154 -3.01 -7.95 -2.19
C ILE A 154 -4.43 -7.59 -2.62
N VAL A 155 -5.09 -8.52 -3.31
CA VAL A 155 -6.54 -8.52 -3.49
C VAL A 155 -7.17 -9.27 -2.33
N THR A 156 -8.06 -8.61 -1.61
CA THR A 156 -8.94 -9.25 -0.63
C THR A 156 -10.34 -9.31 -1.22
N TYR A 157 -10.95 -10.49 -1.33
CA TYR A 157 -12.21 -10.67 -2.07
C TYR A 157 -13.13 -11.72 -1.43
N VAL A 158 -14.40 -11.67 -1.80
CA VAL A 158 -15.40 -12.66 -1.45
C VAL A 158 -15.39 -13.80 -2.46
N GLY A 159 -15.06 -15.01 -2.01
CA GLY A 159 -15.09 -16.21 -2.84
C GLY A 159 -16.51 -16.69 -3.15
N SER A 160 -16.62 -17.59 -4.12
CA SER A 160 -17.88 -18.29 -4.45
C SER A 160 -18.41 -19.16 -3.32
N ASP A 161 -17.53 -19.52 -2.37
CA ASP A 161 -17.82 -20.22 -1.14
C ASP A 161 -18.33 -19.29 -0.01
N TYR A 162 -18.53 -18.01 -0.30
CA TYR A 162 -18.90 -16.97 0.68
C TYR A 162 -17.91 -16.88 1.85
N THR A 163 -16.62 -17.09 1.58
CA THR A 163 -15.55 -16.79 2.52
C THR A 163 -14.63 -15.70 1.97
N ILE A 164 -13.86 -15.05 2.86
CA ILE A 164 -12.92 -14.01 2.46
C ILE A 164 -11.58 -14.66 2.13
N HIS A 165 -11.09 -14.37 0.93
CA HIS A 165 -9.79 -14.82 0.45
C HIS A 165 -8.84 -13.62 0.32
N HIS A 166 -7.54 -13.89 0.49
CA HIS A 166 -6.48 -12.91 0.28
C HIS A 166 -5.47 -13.49 -0.70
N ARG A 167 -5.26 -12.80 -1.81
CA ARG A 167 -4.35 -13.24 -2.86
C ARG A 167 -3.34 -12.15 -3.15
N LEU A 168 -2.06 -12.51 -3.09
CA LEU A 168 -0.97 -11.66 -3.55
C LEU A 168 -1.06 -11.53 -5.08
N LEU A 169 -1.03 -10.31 -5.61
CA LEU A 169 -0.89 -10.10 -7.05
C LEU A 169 0.55 -10.39 -7.45
N SER A 170 0.71 -11.18 -8.53
CA SER A 170 2.04 -11.56 -9.01
C SER A 170 2.85 -10.32 -9.37
N LEU A 171 4.15 -10.31 -9.06
CA LEU A 171 5.05 -9.22 -9.47
C LEU A 171 5.14 -9.09 -11.00
N ASP A 172 5.01 -10.22 -11.72
CA ASP A 172 4.96 -10.20 -13.18
C ASP A 172 3.79 -9.35 -13.68
N TYR A 173 2.67 -9.30 -12.97
CA TYR A 173 1.50 -8.47 -13.28
C TYR A 173 1.73 -6.97 -13.05
N ILE A 174 2.63 -6.64 -12.13
CA ILE A 174 2.95 -5.27 -11.70
C ILE A 174 4.07 -4.67 -12.56
N TYR A 175 5.01 -5.52 -13.00
CA TYR A 175 6.21 -5.13 -13.75
C TYR A 175 6.15 -5.48 -15.25
N SER A 176 5.25 -6.37 -15.72
CA SER A 176 5.05 -6.61 -17.16
C SER A 176 4.47 -5.40 -17.90
N SER A 177 4.02 -4.36 -17.18
CA SER A 177 3.65 -3.07 -17.76
C SER A 177 4.82 -2.08 -17.85
N CYS A 178 5.99 -2.42 -17.30
CA CYS A 178 7.20 -1.60 -17.37
C CYS A 178 8.10 -1.92 -18.58
N GLU A 179 8.01 -3.13 -19.13
CA GLU A 179 8.69 -3.47 -20.38
C GLU A 179 7.74 -3.23 -21.56
N GLU A 180 8.21 -2.47 -22.55
CA GLU A 180 7.61 -2.28 -23.89
C GLU A 180 7.46 -3.60 -24.66
N SER A 181 6.74 -4.58 -24.12
CA SER A 181 6.29 -5.72 -24.91
C SER A 181 4.95 -5.35 -25.53
N GLU A 182 4.99 -5.12 -26.85
CA GLU A 182 3.87 -4.83 -27.75
C GLU A 182 2.81 -5.96 -27.81
N MET A 183 2.56 -6.71 -26.73
CA MET A 183 1.64 -7.85 -26.70
C MET A 183 0.78 -7.91 -25.44
N ASN A 184 0.16 -6.79 -25.05
CA ASN A 184 -1.21 -6.69 -24.51
C ASN A 184 -1.35 -5.33 -23.83
N GLY A 185 -1.87 -4.33 -24.54
CA GLY A 185 -2.25 -3.03 -23.97
C GLY A 185 -3.47 -3.10 -23.04
N LYS A 186 -3.53 -4.12 -22.16
CA LYS A 186 -4.58 -4.28 -21.16
C LYS A 186 -4.14 -3.55 -19.90
N SER A 187 -5.02 -2.68 -19.41
CA SER A 187 -4.80 -1.97 -18.16
C SER A 187 -4.80 -2.94 -16.98
N LEU A 188 -4.22 -2.54 -15.85
CA LEU A 188 -4.22 -3.34 -14.63
C LEU A 188 -5.66 -3.68 -14.20
N GLU A 189 -6.57 -2.73 -14.44
CA GLU A 189 -8.00 -2.82 -14.24
C GLU A 189 -8.63 -3.93 -15.10
N ASP A 190 -8.32 -3.97 -16.40
CA ASP A 190 -8.82 -4.99 -17.33
C ASP A 190 -8.34 -6.39 -16.92
N MET A 191 -7.10 -6.48 -16.48
CA MET A 191 -6.53 -7.73 -16.02
C MET A 191 -7.17 -8.18 -14.70
N LEU A 192 -7.58 -7.26 -13.80
CA LEU A 192 -8.24 -7.60 -12.54
C LEU A 192 -9.64 -8.16 -12.83
N PHE A 193 -10.37 -7.56 -13.77
CA PHE A 193 -11.69 -8.04 -14.18
C PHE A 193 -11.66 -9.27 -15.10
N ALA A 194 -10.51 -9.63 -15.66
CA ALA A 194 -10.34 -10.88 -16.41
C ALA A 194 -10.33 -12.10 -15.48
N GLU A 195 -10.06 -11.91 -14.19
CA GLU A 195 -10.04 -12.98 -13.20
C GLU A 195 -11.48 -13.42 -12.86
N PRO A 196 -11.80 -14.72 -12.96
CA PRO A 196 -13.18 -15.21 -12.79
C PRO A 196 -13.73 -14.97 -11.38
N GLU A 197 -12.86 -14.80 -10.40
CA GLU A 197 -13.21 -14.56 -9.00
C GLU A 197 -13.36 -13.08 -8.67
N LEU A 198 -13.04 -12.15 -9.58
CA LEU A 198 -13.06 -10.71 -9.33
C LEU A 198 -14.05 -10.04 -10.29
N SER A 199 -15.26 -9.76 -9.81
CA SER A 199 -16.35 -9.24 -10.64
C SER A 199 -16.68 -7.78 -10.38
N ARG A 200 -16.44 -7.28 -9.16
CA ARG A 200 -16.80 -5.92 -8.77
C ARG A 200 -15.87 -5.35 -7.72
N LEU A 201 -15.55 -4.08 -7.85
CA LEU A 201 -14.83 -3.34 -6.83
C LEU A 201 -15.77 -3.03 -5.64
N GLY A 202 -15.34 -3.38 -4.44
CA GLY A 202 -16.05 -3.09 -3.20
C GLY A 202 -16.00 -1.61 -2.86
N ARG A 203 -17.13 -1.04 -2.40
CA ARG A 203 -17.16 0.31 -1.83
C ARG A 203 -16.94 0.21 -0.33
N GLN A 204 -15.89 0.85 0.19
CA GLN A 204 -15.67 0.96 1.63
C GLN A 204 -16.46 2.13 2.22
N ASP A 205 -17.79 2.14 2.07
CA ASP A 205 -18.66 3.21 2.60
C ASP A 205 -18.74 3.21 4.16
N ILE A 206 -17.95 2.38 4.83
CA ILE A 206 -18.10 2.07 6.28
C ILE A 206 -17.39 3.08 7.20
N LEU A 207 -16.43 3.87 6.73
CA LEU A 207 -15.64 4.73 7.64
C LEU A 207 -16.20 6.15 7.83
N ILE A 208 -17.16 6.61 7.02
CA ILE A 208 -17.70 7.98 7.15
C ILE A 208 -18.74 8.10 8.29
N VAL A 209 -19.24 7.00 8.86
CA VAL A 209 -20.37 7.05 9.82
C VAL A 209 -19.94 7.25 11.29
N ARG A 210 -18.64 7.23 11.64
CA ARG A 210 -18.21 7.31 13.06
C ARG A 210 -17.59 8.63 13.55
N GLN A 211 -17.62 9.72 12.79
CA GLN A 211 -17.24 11.06 13.27
C GLN A 211 -18.44 11.99 13.56
N ARG A 212 -19.50 11.47 14.19
CA ARG A 212 -20.49 12.32 14.87
C ARG A 212 -20.72 11.82 16.29
N GLN A 213 -19.83 12.24 17.19
CA GLN A 213 -20.18 12.49 18.60
C GLN A 213 -19.88 13.95 18.90
#